data_AF-X0U0X6-F1
#
_entry.id   AF-X0U0X6-F1
#
_cell.length_a   1.000
_cell.length_b   1.000
_cell.length_c   1.000
_cell.angle_alpha   90.00
_cell.angle_beta   90.00
_cell.angle_gamma   90.00
#
_symmetry.space_group_name_H-M   'P 1'
#
loop_
_entity.id
_entity.type
_entity.pdbx_description
1 polymer ?
#
loop_
_entity_poly.entity_id
_entity_poly.type
_entity_poly.pdbx_seq_one_letter_code
_entity_poly.pdbx_strand_id
1 'polypeptide(L)'
;TRYPHWRFGMEYERLKKQHTYGLGRIYEMVINNDPCYAYLLTDNALVDQKTVMAHVYAHSDFFKNNVWFSKTNRKMMDQMANHATRVWRHIEREGYETVEQFVDLCLSLENLIDPYLPFMKRQPSAVEKAKAKATHVREQVEESVTRFRAKPYMERYINPPERLSEERERESARIAAEKALFPPSPDRDVLGFLLHHSPLEDWQADILGIIREEAYYFAPQGQTKILNEGWATYWHSRMMTQFHLRDDEVITYADHHSGTLATSPGRLNPYKMGVELLRDIED
;
A
#
# COMPACT_ATOMS: atom_id res chain seq x y z
N THR A 1 9.07 3.50 -17.14
CA THR A 1 8.70 2.23 -16.49
C THR A 1 7.47 2.36 -15.61
N ARG A 2 7.25 3.49 -14.93
CA ARG A 2 5.99 3.80 -14.23
C ARG A 2 5.08 4.71 -15.07
N TYR A 3 3.81 4.83 -14.69
CA TYR A 3 2.86 5.75 -15.35
C TYR A 3 3.33 7.21 -15.23
N PRO A 4 3.00 8.08 -16.21
CA PRO A 4 3.43 9.46 -16.19
C PRO A 4 2.75 10.21 -15.04
N HIS A 5 3.56 10.86 -14.19
CA HIS A 5 3.08 11.70 -13.10
C HIS A 5 4.19 12.66 -12.63
N TRP A 6 3.84 13.92 -12.38
CA TRP A 6 4.79 14.97 -11.99
C TRP A 6 5.59 14.65 -10.72
N ARG A 7 4.97 13.98 -9.73
CA ARG A 7 5.64 13.52 -8.48
C ARG A 7 6.91 12.72 -8.76
N PHE A 8 6.89 11.84 -9.76
CA PHE A 8 8.04 11.00 -10.08
C PHE A 8 9.16 11.80 -10.75
N GLY A 9 8.80 12.80 -11.56
CA GLY A 9 9.76 13.73 -12.16
C GLY A 9 10.47 14.59 -11.10
N MET A 10 9.72 15.10 -10.13
CA MET A 10 10.30 15.84 -9.00
C MET A 10 11.24 14.98 -8.16
N GLU A 11 10.86 13.74 -7.86
CA GLU A 11 11.70 12.81 -7.10
C GLU A 11 13.00 12.51 -7.85
N TYR A 12 12.92 12.27 -9.16
CA TYR A 12 14.09 12.09 -10.01
C TYR A 12 15.01 13.31 -10.00
N GLU A 13 14.46 14.52 -10.13
CA GLU A 13 15.24 15.76 -10.07
C GLU A 13 15.91 15.96 -8.70
N ARG A 14 15.22 15.60 -7.61
CA ARG A 14 15.79 15.64 -6.26
C ARG A 14 16.98 14.68 -6.13
N LEU A 15 16.81 13.43 -6.55
CA LEU A 15 17.87 12.41 -6.52
C LEU A 15 19.07 12.82 -7.37
N LYS A 16 18.81 13.29 -8.59
CA LYS A 16 19.86 13.78 -9.51
C LYS A 16 20.64 14.95 -8.91
N LYS A 17 19.97 15.94 -8.30
CA LYS A 17 20.65 17.08 -7.66
C LYS A 17 21.46 16.64 -6.45
N GLN A 18 20.91 15.78 -5.59
CA GLN A 18 21.64 15.25 -4.43
C GLN A 18 22.96 14.57 -4.87
N HIS A 19 22.91 13.83 -5.97
CA HIS A 19 24.09 13.23 -6.58
C HIS A 19 25.07 14.26 -7.15
N THR A 20 24.61 15.18 -8.01
CA THR A 20 25.46 16.20 -8.65
C THR A 20 26.21 17.06 -7.63
N TYR A 21 25.60 17.35 -6.48
CA TYR A 21 26.20 18.13 -5.41
C TYR A 21 26.99 17.30 -4.39
N GLY A 22 27.13 15.98 -4.59
CA GLY A 22 27.86 15.10 -3.68
C GLY A 22 27.26 15.01 -2.27
N LEU A 23 25.97 15.33 -2.13
CA LEU A 23 25.22 15.36 -0.87
C LEU A 23 24.73 13.95 -0.46
N GLY A 24 25.04 12.92 -1.24
CA GLY A 24 24.89 11.52 -0.90
C GLY A 24 25.97 10.71 -1.61
N ARG A 25 26.79 9.95 -0.86
CA ARG A 25 27.95 9.21 -1.39
C ARG A 25 27.73 7.70 -1.52
N ILE A 26 26.72 7.17 -0.85
CA ILE A 26 26.41 5.74 -0.83
C ILE A 26 24.94 5.63 -1.23
N TYR A 27 24.69 5.29 -2.50
CA TYR A 27 23.34 5.08 -2.99
C TYR A 27 23.26 3.72 -3.66
N GLU A 28 22.42 2.86 -3.08
CA GLU A 28 21.90 1.67 -3.73
C GLU A 28 20.42 1.83 -4.05
N MET A 29 20.01 1.21 -5.15
CA MET A 29 18.61 0.93 -5.41
C MET A 29 18.44 -0.57 -5.51
N VAL A 30 17.74 -1.14 -4.54
CA VAL A 30 17.40 -2.57 -4.51
C VAL A 30 15.94 -2.74 -4.89
N ILE A 31 15.69 -3.58 -5.89
CA ILE A 31 14.35 -3.95 -6.32
C ILE A 31 14.12 -5.41 -5.94
N ASN A 32 13.13 -5.63 -5.06
CA ASN A 32 12.70 -6.95 -4.62
C ASN A 32 11.97 -7.71 -5.75
N ASN A 33 12.77 -8.23 -6.68
CA ASN A 33 12.34 -9.06 -7.80
C ASN A 33 12.96 -10.46 -7.67
N ASP A 34 12.55 -11.42 -8.52
CA ASP A 34 13.15 -12.76 -8.56
C ASP A 34 13.69 -13.03 -9.99
N PRO A 35 15.00 -12.82 -10.25
CA PRO A 35 16.06 -12.48 -9.29
C PRO A 35 16.01 -11.01 -8.80
N CYS A 36 16.61 -10.77 -7.64
CA CYS A 36 16.71 -9.43 -7.04
C CYS A 36 17.67 -8.57 -7.86
N TYR A 37 17.25 -7.34 -8.17
CA TYR A 37 18.08 -6.40 -8.91
C TYR A 37 18.64 -5.34 -7.99
N ALA A 38 19.91 -5.01 -8.17
CA ALA A 38 20.59 -3.95 -7.46
C ALA A 38 21.34 -3.06 -8.44
N TYR A 39 21.13 -1.76 -8.32
CA TYR A 39 21.85 -0.76 -9.10
C TYR A 39 22.88 -0.08 -8.21
N LEU A 40 24.14 -0.19 -8.63
CA LEU A 40 25.29 0.41 -7.97
C LEU A 40 25.75 1.64 -8.76
N LEU A 41 26.22 2.66 -8.06
CA LEU A 41 26.82 3.83 -8.70
C LEU A 41 28.24 3.51 -9.13
N THR A 42 28.55 3.71 -10.41
CA THR A 42 29.88 3.44 -10.98
C THR A 42 30.99 4.27 -10.34
N ASP A 43 30.66 5.48 -9.87
CA ASP A 43 31.64 6.44 -9.35
C ASP A 43 32.07 6.18 -7.89
N ASN A 44 31.47 5.19 -7.22
CA ASN A 44 31.83 4.84 -5.84
C ASN A 44 33.24 4.24 -5.77
N ALA A 45 33.98 4.60 -4.71
CA ALA A 45 35.27 3.97 -4.42
C ALA A 45 35.09 2.47 -4.15
N LEU A 46 36.16 1.68 -4.32
CA LEU A 46 36.07 0.22 -4.18
C LEU A 46 35.57 -0.23 -2.80
N VAL A 47 36.01 0.43 -1.72
CA VAL A 47 35.55 0.15 -0.35
C VAL A 47 34.04 0.41 -0.19
N ASP A 48 33.53 1.45 -0.85
CA ASP A 48 32.10 1.78 -0.84
C ASP A 48 31.32 0.77 -1.66
N GLN A 49 31.83 0.34 -2.82
CA GLN A 49 31.22 -0.73 -3.61
C GLN A 49 31.09 -2.01 -2.80
N LYS A 50 32.15 -2.44 -2.10
CA LYS A 50 32.10 -3.62 -1.23
C LYS A 50 31.02 -3.48 -0.16
N THR A 51 30.97 -2.32 0.50
CA THR A 51 30.00 -2.03 1.56
C THR A 51 28.57 -2.06 1.03
N VAL A 52 28.32 -1.41 -0.11
CA VAL A 52 27.02 -1.39 -0.77
C VAL A 52 26.60 -2.80 -1.19
N MET A 53 27.50 -3.55 -1.84
CA MET A 53 27.19 -4.92 -2.26
C MET A 53 26.81 -5.80 -1.06
N ALA A 54 27.58 -5.73 0.04
CA ALA A 54 27.26 -6.44 1.27
C ALA A 54 25.90 -6.01 1.87
N HIS A 55 25.59 -4.71 1.84
CA HIS A 55 24.31 -4.15 2.30
C HIS A 55 23.14 -4.65 1.47
N VAL A 56 23.25 -4.59 0.14
CA VAL A 56 22.27 -5.09 -0.82
C VAL A 56 21.99 -6.58 -0.62
N TYR A 57 23.03 -7.39 -0.39
CA TYR A 57 22.86 -8.82 -0.11
C TYR A 57 21.99 -9.05 1.13
N ALA A 58 22.23 -8.28 2.19
CA ALA A 58 21.44 -8.37 3.40
C ALA A 58 19.99 -7.88 3.21
N HIS A 59 19.75 -6.84 2.41
CA HIS A 59 18.38 -6.50 1.99
C HIS A 59 17.70 -7.62 1.21
N SER A 60 18.41 -8.25 0.27
CA SER A 60 17.87 -9.35 -0.52
C SER A 60 17.47 -10.53 0.38
N ASP A 61 18.31 -10.85 1.37
CA ASP A 61 18.01 -11.84 2.40
C ASP A 61 16.77 -11.44 3.23
N PHE A 62 16.71 -10.19 3.69
CA PHE A 62 15.59 -9.68 4.47
C PHE A 62 14.27 -9.78 3.69
N PHE A 63 14.25 -9.32 2.43
CA PHE A 63 13.06 -9.39 1.59
C PHE A 63 12.61 -10.83 1.31
N LYS A 64 13.56 -11.76 1.16
CA LYS A 64 13.26 -13.16 0.87
C LYS A 64 12.66 -13.89 2.07
N ASN A 65 13.15 -13.61 3.28
CA ASN A 65 12.81 -14.38 4.48
C ASN A 65 11.77 -13.69 5.39
N ASN A 66 11.43 -12.42 5.15
CA ASN A 66 10.46 -11.70 5.96
C ASN A 66 9.01 -12.00 5.53
N VAL A 67 8.17 -12.36 6.50
CA VAL A 67 6.75 -12.70 6.29
C VAL A 67 5.95 -11.59 5.60
N TRP A 68 6.25 -10.32 5.87
CA TRP A 68 5.55 -9.19 5.27
C TRP A 68 5.75 -9.09 3.77
N PHE A 69 6.90 -9.56 3.27
CA PHE A 69 7.20 -9.60 1.84
C PHE A 69 6.70 -10.88 1.15
N SER A 70 6.21 -11.88 1.90
CA SER A 70 5.71 -13.14 1.31
C SER A 70 4.49 -12.96 0.40
N LYS A 71 3.76 -11.86 0.54
CA LYS A 71 2.57 -11.51 -0.25
C LYS A 71 2.84 -10.49 -1.35
N THR A 72 4.07 -9.97 -1.48
CA THR A 72 4.40 -9.00 -2.52
C THR A 72 4.68 -9.68 -3.85
N ASN A 73 4.43 -8.97 -4.94
CA ASN A 73 4.69 -9.48 -6.27
C ASN A 73 6.19 -9.45 -6.60
N ARG A 74 6.77 -10.62 -6.89
CA ARG A 74 8.19 -10.78 -7.26
C ARG A 74 8.53 -10.40 -8.70
N LYS A 75 7.55 -9.95 -9.48
CA LYS A 75 7.69 -9.46 -10.86
C LYS A 75 7.15 -8.03 -10.98
N MET A 76 7.37 -7.22 -9.95
CA MET A 76 6.80 -5.88 -9.88
C MET A 76 7.27 -4.96 -11.01
N MET A 77 8.49 -5.16 -11.53
CA MET A 77 8.99 -4.38 -12.68
C MET A 77 8.10 -4.56 -13.91
N ASP A 78 7.73 -5.80 -14.22
CA ASP A 78 6.83 -6.10 -15.34
C ASP A 78 5.43 -5.57 -15.08
N GLN A 79 4.94 -5.66 -13.84
CA GLN A 79 3.63 -5.10 -13.47
C GLN A 79 3.58 -3.59 -13.58
N MET A 80 4.61 -2.89 -13.10
CA MET A 80 4.68 -1.42 -13.22
C MET A 80 4.69 -0.97 -14.68
N ALA A 81 5.38 -1.72 -15.56
CA ALA A 81 5.32 -1.45 -17.00
C ALA A 81 3.90 -1.66 -17.55
N ASN A 82 3.21 -2.73 -17.15
CA ASN A 82 1.81 -2.98 -17.53
C ASN A 82 0.87 -1.89 -17.01
N HIS A 83 1.06 -1.43 -15.75
CA HIS A 83 0.31 -0.32 -15.17
C HIS A 83 0.51 0.95 -15.99
N ALA A 84 1.77 1.27 -16.34
CA ALA A 84 2.08 2.42 -17.19
C ALA A 84 1.32 2.35 -18.53
N THR A 85 1.32 1.19 -19.20
CA THR A 85 0.57 1.01 -20.45
C THR A 85 -0.94 1.15 -20.25
N ARG A 86 -1.52 0.63 -19.17
CA ARG A 86 -2.96 0.79 -18.87
C ARG A 86 -3.34 2.25 -18.64
N VAL A 87 -2.56 2.96 -17.82
CA VAL A 87 -2.78 4.39 -17.57
C VAL A 87 -2.65 5.19 -18.88
N TRP A 88 -1.66 4.87 -19.72
CA TRP A 88 -1.53 5.50 -21.04
C TRP A 88 -2.76 5.33 -21.93
N ARG A 89 -3.38 4.14 -21.95
CA ARG A 89 -4.62 3.92 -22.72
C ARG A 89 -5.78 4.76 -22.20
N HIS A 90 -5.85 4.99 -20.89
CA HIS A 90 -6.86 5.88 -20.32
C HIS A 90 -6.56 7.34 -20.63
N ILE A 91 -5.29 7.76 -20.60
CA ILE A 91 -4.86 9.11 -21.04
C ILE A 91 -5.26 9.38 -22.48
N GLU A 92 -5.08 8.41 -23.39
CA GLU A 92 -5.45 8.53 -24.80
C GLU A 92 -6.96 8.70 -25.02
N ARG A 93 -7.79 8.20 -24.10
CA ARG A 93 -9.27 8.22 -24.20
C ARG A 93 -9.89 9.42 -23.49
N GLU A 94 -9.47 9.66 -22.25
CA GLU A 94 -10.09 10.63 -21.33
C GLU A 94 -9.34 11.97 -21.27
N GLY A 95 -8.13 12.02 -21.83
CA GLY A 95 -7.25 13.19 -21.79
C GLY A 95 -6.28 13.18 -20.61
N TYR A 96 -5.11 13.79 -20.82
CA TYR A 96 -4.02 13.79 -19.84
C TYR A 96 -4.40 14.47 -18.53
N GLU A 97 -4.96 15.69 -18.59
CA GLU A 97 -5.30 16.49 -17.40
C GLU A 97 -6.35 15.80 -16.53
N THR A 98 -7.38 15.20 -17.15
CA THR A 98 -8.44 14.45 -16.45
C THR A 98 -7.87 13.29 -15.67
N VAL A 99 -7.00 12.49 -16.32
CA VAL A 99 -6.38 11.32 -15.69
C VAL A 99 -5.38 11.74 -14.61
N GLU A 100 -4.55 12.75 -14.86
CA GLU A 100 -3.56 13.24 -13.89
C GLU A 100 -4.24 13.74 -12.60
N GLN A 101 -5.30 14.54 -12.72
CA GLN A 101 -6.07 15.01 -11.56
C GLN A 101 -6.66 13.85 -10.74
N PHE A 102 -7.19 12.83 -11.42
CA PHE A 102 -7.72 11.65 -10.73
C PHE A 102 -6.62 10.83 -10.06
N VAL A 103 -5.46 10.69 -10.69
CA VAL A 103 -4.28 10.04 -10.10
C VAL A 103 -3.80 10.81 -8.87
N ASP A 104 -3.75 12.15 -8.92
CA ASP A 104 -3.39 13.00 -7.77
C ASP A 104 -4.33 12.77 -6.58
N LEU A 105 -5.64 12.72 -6.84
CA LEU A 105 -6.65 12.40 -5.82
C LEU A 105 -6.41 11.02 -5.21
N CYS A 106 -6.18 10.00 -6.03
CA CYS A 106 -5.94 8.65 -5.54
C CYS A 106 -4.62 8.55 -4.75
N LEU A 107 -3.56 9.22 -5.21
CA LEU A 107 -2.26 9.26 -4.52
C LEU A 107 -2.34 9.96 -3.16
N SER A 108 -3.24 10.93 -2.98
CA SER A 108 -3.49 11.55 -1.68
C SER A 108 -4.04 10.56 -0.64
N LEU A 109 -4.67 9.47 -1.12
CA LEU A 109 -5.27 8.41 -0.31
C LEU A 109 -4.43 7.13 -0.27
N GLU A 110 -3.24 7.10 -0.90
CA GLU A 110 -2.44 5.87 -1.11
C GLU A 110 -2.09 5.14 0.21
N ASN A 111 -1.99 5.89 1.31
CA ASN A 111 -1.63 5.38 2.63
C ASN A 111 -2.84 4.86 3.43
N LEU A 112 -4.06 4.99 2.92
CA LEU A 112 -5.31 4.59 3.60
C LEU A 112 -5.74 3.17 3.22
N ILE A 113 -4.77 2.24 3.21
CA ILE A 113 -4.99 0.81 3.02
C ILE A 113 -4.89 0.08 4.36
N ASP A 114 -5.46 -1.13 4.44
CA ASP A 114 -5.22 -2.01 5.58
C ASP A 114 -4.05 -2.96 5.26
N PRO A 115 -2.84 -2.70 5.77
CA PRO A 115 -1.66 -3.50 5.42
C PRO A 115 -1.73 -4.93 5.97
N TYR A 116 -2.64 -5.21 6.92
CA TYR A 116 -2.83 -6.55 7.48
C TYR A 116 -3.76 -7.41 6.60
N LEU A 117 -4.56 -6.78 5.75
CA LEU A 117 -5.58 -7.44 4.92
C LEU A 117 -5.04 -8.63 4.10
N PRO A 118 -3.85 -8.58 3.46
CA PRO A 118 -3.29 -9.72 2.72
C PRO A 118 -2.99 -10.96 3.58
N PHE A 119 -2.88 -10.79 4.90
CA PHE A 119 -2.59 -11.85 5.87
C PHE A 119 -3.83 -12.35 6.60
N MET A 120 -4.93 -11.60 6.56
CA MET A 120 -6.18 -12.01 7.18
C MET A 120 -6.85 -13.09 6.32
N LYS A 121 -7.16 -14.24 6.93
CA LYS A 121 -8.03 -15.24 6.30
C LYS A 121 -9.39 -14.57 6.05
N ARG A 122 -9.82 -14.47 4.79
CA ARG A 122 -11.21 -14.13 4.43
C ARG A 122 -12.11 -15.04 5.24
N GLN A 123 -12.78 -14.50 6.26
CA GLN A 123 -13.79 -15.23 7.02
C GLN A 123 -14.96 -15.56 6.08
N PRO A 124 -15.33 -16.83 5.86
CA PRO A 124 -16.71 -17.18 5.52
C PRO A 124 -17.49 -17.29 6.85
N SER A 125 -18.71 -16.81 7.01
CA SER A 125 -19.83 -16.98 6.10
C SER A 125 -20.60 -15.68 5.85
N ALA A 126 -20.72 -15.30 4.58
CA ALA A 126 -21.74 -14.33 4.16
C ALA A 126 -23.16 -14.81 4.50
N VAL A 127 -23.33 -16.12 4.74
CA VAL A 127 -24.60 -16.81 4.96
C VAL A 127 -25.20 -16.56 6.35
N GLU A 128 -24.40 -16.53 7.42
CA GLU A 128 -24.90 -16.25 8.78
C GLU A 128 -25.16 -14.75 8.97
N LYS A 129 -24.28 -13.89 8.41
CA LYS A 129 -24.50 -12.44 8.38
C LYS A 129 -25.71 -12.06 7.54
N ALA A 130 -25.96 -12.74 6.40
CA ALA A 130 -27.13 -12.49 5.56
C ALA A 130 -28.46 -12.83 6.24
N LYS A 131 -28.51 -13.92 7.03
CA LYS A 131 -29.73 -14.30 7.79
C LYS A 131 -30.10 -13.27 8.86
N ALA A 132 -29.13 -12.79 9.64
CA ALA A 132 -29.38 -11.73 10.63
C ALA A 132 -29.78 -10.40 9.96
N LYS A 133 -29.19 -10.09 8.80
CA LYS A 133 -29.46 -8.86 8.03
C LYS A 133 -30.85 -8.87 7.39
N ALA A 134 -31.33 -10.03 6.91
CA ALA A 134 -32.66 -10.17 6.32
C ALA A 134 -33.78 -9.92 7.34
N THR A 135 -33.62 -10.38 8.59
CA THR A 135 -34.59 -10.13 9.66
C THR A 135 -34.68 -8.63 9.99
N HIS A 136 -33.54 -7.94 10.07
CA HIS A 136 -33.48 -6.52 10.40
C HIS A 136 -33.99 -5.60 9.26
N VAL A 137 -33.76 -5.98 8.00
CA VAL A 137 -34.36 -5.29 6.84
C VAL A 137 -35.89 -5.39 6.88
N ARG A 138 -36.42 -6.55 7.27
CA ARG A 138 -37.85 -6.78 7.35
C ARG A 138 -38.51 -5.94 8.46
N GLU A 139 -37.87 -5.81 9.61
CA GLU A 139 -38.33 -4.93 10.70
C GLU A 139 -38.32 -3.45 10.28
N GLN A 140 -37.24 -2.97 9.64
CA GLN A 140 -37.15 -1.58 9.18
C GLN A 140 -38.22 -1.24 8.13
N VAL A 141 -38.50 -2.15 7.20
CA VAL A 141 -39.57 -1.98 6.19
C VAL A 141 -40.96 -2.01 6.84
N GLU A 142 -41.18 -2.79 7.90
CA GLU A 142 -42.47 -2.79 8.60
C GLU A 142 -42.69 -1.56 9.47
N GLU A 143 -41.62 -0.98 10.02
CA GLU A 143 -41.68 0.23 10.86
C GLU A 143 -41.88 1.51 10.04
N SER A 144 -41.39 1.54 8.80
CA SER A 144 -41.50 2.68 7.87
C SER A 144 -42.83 2.73 7.11
N VAL A 145 -43.54 1.61 7.00
CA VAL A 145 -44.83 1.56 6.28
C VAL A 145 -45.92 2.15 7.18
N THR A 146 -46.43 3.31 6.79
CA THR A 146 -47.49 4.02 7.52
C THR A 146 -48.81 3.25 7.46
N ARG A 147 -49.14 2.54 8.54
CA ARG A 147 -50.48 1.96 8.75
C ARG A 147 -51.37 2.92 9.52
N PHE A 148 -52.52 3.26 8.95
CA PHE A 148 -53.53 4.05 9.66
C PHE A 148 -54.37 3.15 10.57
N ARG A 149 -54.69 3.60 11.78
CA ARG A 149 -55.50 2.83 12.74
C ARG A 149 -56.96 2.75 12.26
N ALA A 150 -57.44 1.57 11.89
CA ALA A 150 -58.79 1.35 11.40
C ALA A 150 -59.56 0.30 12.23
N LYS A 151 -60.90 0.32 12.12
CA LYS A 151 -61.75 -0.76 12.64
C LYS A 151 -61.72 -1.95 11.65
N PRO A 152 -61.95 -3.21 12.09
CA PRO A 152 -61.76 -4.41 11.26
C PRO A 152 -62.49 -4.39 9.90
N TYR A 153 -63.66 -3.75 9.84
CA TYR A 153 -64.45 -3.63 8.61
C TYR A 153 -63.98 -2.51 7.66
N MET A 154 -63.22 -1.53 8.14
CA MET A 154 -62.64 -0.44 7.34
C MET A 154 -61.17 -0.67 6.99
N GLU A 155 -60.53 -1.67 7.59
CA GLU A 155 -59.10 -1.97 7.39
C GLU A 155 -58.74 -2.09 5.91
N ARG A 156 -59.55 -2.80 5.12
CA ARG A 156 -59.31 -3.00 3.68
C ARG A 156 -59.47 -1.73 2.84
N TYR A 157 -60.24 -0.76 3.31
CA TYR A 157 -60.50 0.51 2.63
C TYR A 157 -59.51 1.60 3.05
N ILE A 158 -59.15 1.64 4.33
CA ILE A 158 -58.21 2.61 4.91
C ILE A 158 -56.76 2.21 4.60
N ASN A 159 -56.46 0.91 4.62
CA ASN A 159 -55.15 0.33 4.33
C ASN A 159 -55.26 -0.72 3.20
N PRO A 160 -55.42 -0.31 1.94
CA PRO A 160 -55.50 -1.26 0.83
C PRO A 160 -54.23 -2.13 0.75
N PRO A 161 -54.37 -3.47 0.65
CA PRO A 161 -53.21 -4.36 0.67
C PRO A 161 -52.27 -4.14 -0.52
N GLU A 162 -52.79 -3.76 -1.69
CA GLU A 162 -52.02 -3.47 -2.91
C GLU A 162 -51.10 -2.24 -2.72
N ARG A 163 -51.64 -1.17 -2.11
CA ARG A 163 -50.88 0.06 -1.86
C ARG A 163 -49.78 -0.15 -0.81
N LEU A 164 -50.07 -0.95 0.21
CA LEU A 164 -49.09 -1.33 1.24
C LEU A 164 -47.99 -2.25 0.67
N SER A 165 -48.30 -3.14 -0.28
CA SER A 165 -47.27 -3.95 -0.95
C SER A 165 -46.36 -3.11 -1.84
N GLU A 166 -46.90 -2.16 -2.60
CA GLU A 166 -46.10 -1.25 -3.43
C GLU A 166 -45.17 -0.36 -2.59
N GLU A 167 -45.66 0.17 -1.46
CA GLU A 167 -44.83 0.94 -0.52
C GLU A 167 -43.74 0.08 0.11
N ARG A 168 -44.05 -1.16 0.49
CA ARG A 168 -43.07 -2.14 0.99
C ARG A 168 -42.00 -2.44 -0.06
N GLU A 169 -42.38 -2.64 -1.30
CA GLU A 169 -41.45 -2.91 -2.40
C GLU A 169 -40.52 -1.71 -2.66
N ARG A 170 -41.08 -0.50 -2.77
CA ARG A 170 -40.27 0.73 -2.95
C ARG A 170 -39.29 0.97 -1.82
N GLU A 171 -39.74 0.79 -0.58
CA GLU A 171 -38.91 1.00 0.59
C GLU A 171 -37.84 -0.09 0.73
N SER A 172 -38.20 -1.35 0.44
CA SER A 172 -37.23 -2.45 0.39
C SER A 172 -36.16 -2.21 -0.68
N ALA A 173 -36.53 -1.67 -1.84
CA ALA A 173 -35.60 -1.32 -2.91
C ALA A 173 -34.67 -0.15 -2.50
N ARG A 174 -35.20 0.86 -1.80
CA ARG A 174 -34.40 1.97 -1.26
C ARG A 174 -33.37 1.50 -0.23
N ILE A 175 -33.81 0.72 0.76
CA ILE A 175 -32.94 0.16 1.80
C ILE A 175 -31.92 -0.80 1.19
N ALA A 176 -32.29 -1.58 0.18
CA ALA A 176 -31.38 -2.46 -0.54
C ALA A 176 -30.31 -1.66 -1.29
N ALA A 177 -30.67 -0.56 -1.94
CA ALA A 177 -29.74 0.34 -2.61
C ALA A 177 -28.76 1.00 -1.62
N GLU A 178 -29.26 1.55 -0.50
CA GLU A 178 -28.41 2.14 0.55
C GLU A 178 -27.47 1.11 1.20
N LYS A 179 -27.96 -0.12 1.45
CA LYS A 179 -27.13 -1.21 2.00
C LYS A 179 -26.16 -1.81 0.99
N ALA A 180 -26.30 -1.52 -0.30
CA ALA A 180 -25.31 -1.87 -1.32
C ALA A 180 -24.14 -0.86 -1.33
N LEU A 181 -24.41 0.41 -0.98
CA LEU A 181 -23.41 1.49 -0.91
C LEU A 181 -22.45 1.37 0.27
N PHE A 182 -22.80 0.66 1.34
CA PHE A 182 -21.92 0.53 2.52
C PHE A 182 -21.72 -0.93 2.93
N PRO A 183 -20.48 -1.33 3.28
CA PRO A 183 -20.21 -2.67 3.74
C PRO A 183 -20.96 -2.94 5.05
N PRO A 184 -21.33 -4.21 5.30
CA PRO A 184 -22.05 -4.61 6.51
C PRO A 184 -21.23 -4.41 7.81
N SER A 185 -19.92 -4.24 7.70
CA SER A 185 -19.01 -3.99 8.81
C SER A 185 -17.99 -2.94 8.40
N PRO A 186 -17.49 -2.12 9.35
CA PRO A 186 -16.43 -1.15 9.07
C PRO A 186 -15.24 -1.83 8.40
N ASP A 187 -14.79 -1.27 7.29
CA ASP A 187 -13.58 -1.69 6.58
C ASP A 187 -12.48 -0.65 6.84
N ARG A 188 -11.25 -1.13 7.00
CA ARG A 188 -10.06 -0.27 7.21
C ARG A 188 -9.39 0.10 5.89
N ASP A 189 -9.61 -0.67 4.83
CA ASP A 189 -9.06 -0.39 3.51
C ASP A 189 -9.96 0.61 2.77
N VAL A 190 -9.60 1.90 2.82
CA VAL A 190 -10.39 2.97 2.21
C VAL A 190 -10.36 2.87 0.68
N LEU A 191 -9.20 2.59 0.08
CA LEU A 191 -9.11 2.41 -1.37
C LEU A 191 -9.95 1.21 -1.82
N GLY A 192 -9.91 0.11 -1.06
CA GLY A 192 -10.76 -1.06 -1.27
C GLY A 192 -12.24 -0.72 -1.16
N PHE A 193 -12.65 0.03 -0.13
CA PHE A 193 -14.02 0.50 0.03
C PHE A 193 -14.48 1.33 -1.17
N LEU A 194 -13.69 2.34 -1.59
CA LEU A 194 -14.02 3.19 -2.72
C LEU A 194 -14.15 2.38 -4.03
N LEU A 195 -13.28 1.40 -4.24
CA LEU A 195 -13.31 0.55 -5.43
C LEU A 195 -14.62 -0.25 -5.56
N HIS A 196 -15.18 -0.72 -4.44
CA HIS A 196 -16.37 -1.60 -4.45
C HIS A 196 -17.69 -0.85 -4.27
N HIS A 197 -17.65 0.35 -3.68
CA HIS A 197 -18.85 1.04 -3.22
C HIS A 197 -19.05 2.44 -3.80
N SER A 198 -18.03 3.03 -4.45
CA SER A 198 -18.18 4.33 -5.10
C SER A 198 -18.69 4.19 -6.55
N PRO A 199 -19.46 5.17 -7.05
CA PRO A 199 -19.89 5.20 -8.44
C PRO A 199 -18.75 5.65 -9.36
N LEU A 200 -17.72 4.83 -9.49
CA LEU A 200 -16.56 5.08 -10.35
C LEU A 200 -16.86 4.63 -11.79
N GLU A 201 -16.35 5.38 -12.75
CA GLU A 201 -16.27 4.92 -14.15
C GLU A 201 -15.23 3.80 -14.28
N ASP A 202 -15.34 2.99 -15.34
CA ASP A 202 -14.46 1.82 -15.54
C ASP A 202 -12.96 2.21 -15.53
N TRP A 203 -12.60 3.34 -16.13
CA TRP A 203 -11.21 3.83 -16.15
C TRP A 203 -10.75 4.33 -14.78
N GLN A 204 -11.65 4.95 -13.99
CA GLN A 204 -11.37 5.42 -12.64
C GLN A 204 -11.16 4.25 -11.69
N ALA A 205 -12.03 3.24 -11.76
CA ALA A 205 -11.88 2.00 -11.00
C ALA A 205 -10.57 1.29 -11.35
N ASP A 206 -10.18 1.28 -12.63
CA ASP A 206 -8.91 0.69 -13.06
C ASP A 206 -7.69 1.42 -12.44
N ILE A 207 -7.65 2.75 -12.54
CA ILE A 207 -6.56 3.56 -11.98
C ILE A 207 -6.48 3.42 -10.45
N LEU A 208 -7.62 3.46 -9.76
CA LEU A 208 -7.67 3.26 -8.32
C LEU A 208 -7.17 1.87 -7.92
N GLY A 209 -7.53 0.85 -8.71
CA GLY A 209 -7.03 -0.52 -8.57
C GLY A 209 -5.51 -0.60 -8.70
N ILE A 210 -4.94 0.02 -9.72
CA ILE A 210 -3.48 0.12 -9.95
C ILE A 210 -2.79 0.77 -8.75
N ILE A 211 -3.29 1.90 -8.27
CA ILE A 211 -2.68 2.64 -7.14
C ILE A 211 -2.77 1.82 -5.86
N ARG A 212 -3.90 1.15 -5.62
CA ARG A 212 -4.07 0.25 -4.48
C ARG A 212 -3.09 -0.92 -4.53
N GLU A 213 -2.92 -1.56 -5.69
CA GLU A 213 -1.95 -2.65 -5.87
C GLU A 213 -0.51 -2.19 -5.61
N GLU A 214 -0.12 -1.03 -6.12
CA GLU A 214 1.19 -0.44 -5.85
C GLU A 214 1.38 -0.07 -4.37
N ALA A 215 0.35 0.46 -3.70
CA ALA A 215 0.38 0.77 -2.28
C ALA A 215 0.63 -0.49 -1.44
N TYR A 216 -0.05 -1.60 -1.74
CA TYR A 216 0.19 -2.89 -1.07
C TYR A 216 1.60 -3.44 -1.33
N TYR A 217 2.17 -3.20 -2.51
CA TYR A 217 3.54 -3.60 -2.81
C TYR A 217 4.58 -2.83 -1.99
N PHE A 218 4.33 -1.54 -1.70
CA PHE A 218 5.25 -0.67 -0.96
C PHE A 218 5.01 -0.63 0.56
N ALA A 219 3.85 -1.09 1.03
CA ALA A 219 3.50 -1.05 2.45
C ALA A 219 4.51 -1.80 3.36
N PRO A 220 4.96 -3.03 3.03
CA PRO A 220 5.96 -3.73 3.84
C PRO A 220 7.25 -2.94 4.03
N GLN A 221 7.76 -2.28 2.99
CA GLN A 221 9.00 -1.50 3.01
C GLN A 221 8.88 -0.33 4.00
N GLY A 222 7.72 0.32 4.06
CA GLY A 222 7.44 1.36 5.05
C GLY A 222 7.36 0.80 6.47
N GLN A 223 6.64 -0.30 6.66
CA GLN A 223 6.41 -0.92 7.97
C GLN A 223 7.68 -1.49 8.59
N THR A 224 8.51 -2.16 7.79
CA THR A 224 9.71 -2.85 8.29
C THR A 224 10.97 -2.02 8.13
N LYS A 225 10.88 -0.73 7.80
CA LYS A 225 12.03 0.11 7.43
C LYS A 225 13.17 0.03 8.45
N ILE A 226 12.87 0.20 9.73
CA ILE A 226 13.90 0.20 10.80
C ILE A 226 14.65 -1.13 10.84
N LEU A 227 13.94 -2.26 10.83
CA LEU A 227 14.58 -3.57 10.84
C LEU A 227 15.25 -3.92 9.51
N ASN A 228 14.70 -3.48 8.38
CA ASN A 228 15.31 -3.71 7.07
C ASN A 228 16.67 -3.00 6.97
N GLU A 229 16.71 -1.70 7.27
CA GLU A 229 17.96 -0.93 7.30
C GLU A 229 18.92 -1.48 8.36
N GLY A 230 18.40 -1.80 9.55
CA GLY A 230 19.17 -2.40 10.63
C GLY A 230 19.81 -3.73 10.28
N TRP A 231 19.07 -4.65 9.66
CA TRP A 231 19.56 -5.95 9.21
C TRP A 231 20.66 -5.80 8.18
N ALA A 232 20.46 -4.89 7.23
CA ALA A 232 21.45 -4.60 6.20
C ALA A 232 22.72 -3.94 6.79
N THR A 233 22.57 -3.05 7.77
CA THR A 233 23.70 -2.48 8.52
C THR A 233 24.41 -3.51 9.40
N TYR A 234 23.69 -4.39 10.07
CA TYR A 234 24.28 -5.42 10.91
C TYR A 234 25.17 -6.35 10.07
N TRP A 235 24.60 -6.89 8.99
CA TRP A 235 25.32 -7.82 8.13
C TRP A 235 26.40 -7.16 7.30
N HIS A 236 26.20 -5.96 6.75
CA HIS A 236 27.29 -5.32 6.00
C HIS A 236 28.50 -5.06 6.89
N SER A 237 28.29 -4.81 8.18
CA SER A 237 29.36 -4.44 9.11
C SER A 237 30.13 -5.68 9.46
N ARG A 238 29.41 -6.77 9.74
CA ARG A 238 30.01 -8.09 9.94
C ARG A 238 30.76 -8.58 8.70
N MET A 239 30.17 -8.49 7.51
CA MET A 239 30.80 -8.92 6.25
C MET A 239 32.06 -8.12 5.94
N MET A 240 32.01 -6.79 6.08
CA MET A 240 33.16 -5.93 5.87
C MET A 240 34.25 -6.24 6.88
N THR A 241 33.97 -6.12 8.19
CA THR A 241 34.99 -6.23 9.24
C THR A 241 35.59 -7.63 9.41
N GLN A 242 34.87 -8.70 9.06
CA GLN A 242 35.36 -10.07 9.23
C GLN A 242 35.95 -10.69 7.96
N PHE A 243 35.56 -10.24 6.76
CA PHE A 243 35.90 -10.96 5.52
C PHE A 243 36.41 -10.10 4.36
N HIS A 244 35.94 -8.86 4.18
CA HIS A 244 36.15 -8.12 2.92
C HIS A 244 36.97 -6.83 3.04
N LEU A 245 37.06 -6.27 4.23
CA LEU A 245 37.79 -5.04 4.52
C LEU A 245 39.30 -5.32 4.57
N ARG A 246 40.08 -4.49 3.88
CA ARG A 246 41.55 -4.51 3.94
C ARG A 246 42.07 -3.47 4.92
N ASP A 247 43.28 -3.68 5.42
CA ASP A 247 43.95 -2.78 6.38
C ASP A 247 44.01 -1.33 5.88
N ASP A 248 44.25 -1.11 4.59
CA ASP A 248 44.31 0.20 3.96
C ASP A 248 42.93 0.87 3.76
N GLU A 249 41.84 0.12 3.92
CA GLU A 249 40.46 0.59 3.73
C GLU A 249 39.77 0.97 5.05
N VAL A 250 40.35 0.61 6.20
CA VAL A 250 39.69 0.68 7.52
C VAL A 250 39.21 2.08 7.86
N ILE A 251 40.05 3.10 7.67
CA ILE A 251 39.72 4.48 8.04
C ILE A 251 38.58 5.00 7.17
N THR A 252 38.63 4.75 5.85
CA THR A 252 37.58 5.17 4.91
C THR A 252 36.27 4.48 5.20
N TYR A 253 36.30 3.16 5.45
CA TYR A 253 35.11 2.42 5.84
C TYR A 253 34.50 2.95 7.15
N ALA A 254 35.32 3.16 8.18
CA ALA A 254 34.86 3.65 9.48
C ALA A 254 34.25 5.05 9.38
N ASP A 255 34.90 5.96 8.66
CA ASP A 255 34.38 7.33 8.42
C ASP A 255 33.00 7.27 7.75
N HIS A 256 32.89 6.57 6.62
CA HIS A 256 31.65 6.47 5.86
C HIS A 256 30.54 5.73 6.63
N HIS A 257 30.86 4.60 7.27
CA HIS A 257 29.89 3.84 8.07
C HIS A 257 29.39 4.66 9.27
N SER A 258 30.28 5.37 9.96
CA SER A 258 29.90 6.26 11.05
C SER A 258 29.01 7.42 10.58
N GLY A 259 29.25 7.94 9.37
CA GLY A 259 28.41 8.93 8.71
C GLY A 259 26.98 8.44 8.47
N THR A 260 26.81 7.19 8.03
CA THR A 260 25.49 6.56 7.86
C THR A 260 24.77 6.35 9.20
N LEU A 261 25.51 6.04 10.27
CA LEU A 261 24.97 5.84 11.61
C LEU A 261 24.79 7.13 12.42
N ALA A 262 25.32 8.25 11.93
CA ALA A 262 25.23 9.52 12.61
C ALA A 262 23.76 9.90 12.83
N THR A 263 23.44 10.32 14.05
CA THR A 263 22.08 10.70 14.44
C THR A 263 22.11 12.12 14.98
N SER A 264 21.29 13.00 14.42
CA SER A 264 21.11 14.36 14.93
C SER A 264 19.97 14.41 15.97
N PRO A 265 20.05 15.27 16.99
CA PRO A 265 18.97 15.43 17.95
C PRO A 265 17.61 15.68 17.26
N GLY A 266 16.58 14.95 17.68
CA GLY A 266 15.23 15.06 17.12
C GLY A 266 14.99 14.33 15.79
N ARG A 267 15.99 13.63 15.23
CA ARG A 267 15.82 12.80 14.04
C ARG A 267 16.02 11.32 14.37
N LEU A 268 15.10 10.48 13.92
CA LEU A 268 15.23 9.03 13.99
C LEU A 268 16.08 8.54 12.81
N ASN A 269 17.16 7.83 13.09
CA ASN A 269 17.98 7.16 12.09
C ASN A 269 17.65 5.65 12.08
N PRO A 270 16.98 5.13 11.03
CA PRO A 270 16.61 3.72 10.94
C PRO A 270 17.81 2.77 11.01
N TYR A 271 18.94 3.13 10.38
CA TYR A 271 20.16 2.32 10.37
C TYR A 271 20.72 2.16 11.78
N LYS A 272 20.89 3.28 12.49
CA LYS A 272 21.39 3.27 13.87
C LYS A 272 20.46 2.54 14.83
N MET A 273 19.16 2.83 14.77
CA MET A 273 18.20 2.17 15.67
C MET A 273 18.13 0.66 15.38
N GLY A 274 18.04 0.27 14.12
CA GLY A 274 17.89 -1.13 13.73
C GLY A 274 19.13 -1.97 14.05
N VAL A 275 20.35 -1.46 13.82
CA VAL A 275 21.58 -2.21 14.15
C VAL A 275 21.76 -2.41 15.65
N GLU A 276 21.43 -1.40 16.47
CA GLU A 276 21.54 -1.52 17.93
C GLU A 276 20.51 -2.50 18.48
N LEU A 277 19.28 -2.51 17.95
CA LEU A 277 18.27 -3.52 18.30
C LEU A 277 18.75 -4.95 18.01
N LEU A 278 19.43 -5.17 16.88
CA LEU A 278 19.94 -6.50 16.53
C LEU A 278 21.13 -6.92 17.38
N ARG A 279 21.99 -5.98 17.77
CA ARG A 279 23.10 -6.24 18.71
C ARG A 279 22.59 -6.60 20.10
N ASP A 280 21.59 -5.86 20.59
CA ASP A 280 20.93 -6.14 21.87
C ASP A 280 20.25 -7.53 21.91
N ILE A 281 19.80 -8.05 20.76
CA ILE A 281 19.26 -9.42 20.66
C ILE A 281 20.37 -10.49 20.64
N GLU A 282 21.57 -10.17 20.16
CA GLU A 282 22.70 -11.10 20.08
C GLU A 282 23.43 -11.27 21.43
N ASP A 283 23.44 -10.23 22.26
CA ASP A 283 24.04 -10.18 23.60
C ASP A 283 23.22 -10.94 24.68
#